data_AF-A0A241WIB1-F1
#
_entry.id   AF-A0A241WIB1-F1
#
_cell.length_a   1.000
_cell.length_b   1.000
_cell.length_c   1.000
_cell.angle_alpha   90.00
_cell.angle_beta   90.00
_cell.angle_gamma   90.00
#
_symmetry.space_group_name_H-M   'P 1'
#
loop_
_entity.id
_entity.type
_entity.pdbx_description
1 polymer ?
#
loop_
_entity_poly.entity_id
_entity_poly.type
_entity_poly.pdbx_seq_one_letter_code
_entity_poly.pdbx_strand_id
1 'polypeptide(L)'
;MQIQHHIFPWNSDRFIQHLSILGFALIATSVMYLVAANWLMLPHWAQLLIPQSLLLLSAVASIFLSKHDFLVQTFNTICGLMMGLSLAVIGQIYQTGADSYLLFLVWSVLLLAWLYRYNIGVFLLLCVISQIALFLFFKQTFWGDQFPVLFLVALNIVTGLQFYFCLKYYPKLRYIFILWVSIFSIWHMWSFLYGDGEIAFLASLIFTYLDIKIAYLISSFFLLSISLFYFYKKKDQLCSVLSAVGLGVVLTFCIVDVVSNLFSNSEIFQLFFIALVIFAWFALISYLLVKALPNSRFNMIPLAVGAWIAGLILASLMLTFWENFSLIMGLLFVFIAIYILKKKQSLFLRQLAYCLFIAGQVAFLFHLGLLIEEIFPILLLQIGFLVLSYFLRMHWFFIFMQLLGTYAVGFATILNLNDAFKTDDFSESLSYIVLLKYLFFVLVLCISKIMPSQYQRSVLLAILMIILYSVFFEFVVSNFIGLAVQHHSVLFYGLPVIWFTLFVCLFLLKQLNIYALIILTAFATVFIVYGYFEIFIVLSILAWAIQRQDKLIYGFSLTCLVFLLGFLYYNLQITFLVKSASIFFSGLSILALAYLLNKLSMTEERIP
;
A
#
# COMPACT_ATOMS: atom_id res chain seq x y z
N MET A 1 36.06 7.21 -18.81
CA MET A 1 35.54 6.69 -17.53
C MET A 1 34.10 6.24 -17.77
N GLN A 2 33.83 4.94 -17.87
CA GLN A 2 32.45 4.44 -17.94
C GLN A 2 31.85 4.54 -16.54
N ILE A 3 30.84 5.40 -16.36
CA ILE A 3 30.05 5.47 -15.12
C ILE A 3 29.44 4.08 -14.90
N GLN A 4 29.98 3.32 -13.93
CA GLN A 4 29.38 2.05 -13.54
C GLN A 4 28.02 2.34 -12.92
N HIS A 5 26.95 2.17 -13.70
CA HIS A 5 25.60 2.28 -13.18
C HIS A 5 25.30 1.07 -12.29
N HIS A 6 25.57 1.22 -10.99
CA HIS A 6 25.15 0.25 -9.99
C HIS A 6 23.62 0.13 -9.98
N ILE A 7 23.14 -1.11 -9.90
CA ILE A 7 21.72 -1.45 -9.92
C ILE A 7 21.03 -0.99 -8.62
N PHE A 8 21.74 -1.13 -7.50
CA PHE A 8 21.33 -0.67 -6.17
C PHE A 8 22.41 0.30 -5.65
N PRO A 9 22.31 1.62 -5.90
CA PRO A 9 23.35 2.57 -5.50
C PRO A 9 23.12 3.06 -4.06
N TRP A 10 23.76 2.39 -3.12
CA TRP A 10 23.65 2.73 -1.69
C TRP A 10 24.42 4.01 -1.33
N ASN A 11 25.40 4.40 -2.14
CA ASN A 11 26.18 5.63 -1.99
C ASN A 11 25.52 6.87 -2.64
N SER A 12 24.33 6.75 -3.24
CA SER A 12 23.69 7.90 -3.89
C SER A 12 23.17 8.92 -2.87
N ASP A 13 23.43 10.22 -3.09
CA ASP A 13 23.00 11.28 -2.17
C ASP A 13 21.49 11.25 -1.89
N ARG A 14 20.69 10.96 -2.93
CA ARG A 14 19.24 10.84 -2.77
C ARG A 14 18.89 9.70 -1.84
N PHE A 15 19.50 8.52 -1.96
CA PHE A 15 19.22 7.41 -1.05
C PHE A 15 19.71 7.72 0.38
N ILE A 16 20.87 8.36 0.54
CA ILE A 16 21.40 8.80 1.84
C ILE A 16 20.43 9.78 2.53
N GLN A 17 19.82 10.71 1.79
CA GLN A 17 18.78 11.60 2.31
C GLN A 17 17.58 10.80 2.84
N HIS A 18 17.12 9.77 2.11
CA HIS A 18 16.00 8.92 2.56
C HIS A 18 16.36 8.09 3.79
N LEU A 19 17.56 7.51 3.84
CA LEU A 19 18.05 6.83 5.04
C LEU A 19 18.05 7.77 6.25
N SER A 20 18.51 9.02 6.07
CA SER A 20 18.51 10.02 7.15
C SER A 20 17.09 10.32 7.66
N ILE A 21 16.14 10.53 6.74
CA ILE A 21 14.72 10.75 7.08
C ILE A 21 14.14 9.54 7.82
N LEU A 22 14.38 8.33 7.31
CA LEU A 22 13.91 7.09 7.92
C LEU A 22 14.51 6.89 9.32
N GLY A 23 15.80 7.16 9.50
CA GLY A 23 16.46 7.06 10.80
C GLY A 23 15.83 7.96 11.85
N PHE A 24 15.59 9.24 11.54
CA PHE A 24 14.89 10.16 12.44
C PHE A 24 13.43 9.80 12.66
N ALA A 25 12.72 9.32 11.63
CA ALA A 25 11.34 8.87 11.74
C ALA A 25 11.23 7.66 12.70
N LEU A 26 12.12 6.67 12.56
CA LEU A 26 12.18 5.50 13.45
C LEU A 26 12.43 5.90 14.89
N ILE A 27 13.37 6.83 15.14
CA ILE A 27 13.61 7.36 16.49
C ILE A 27 12.33 8.02 17.04
N ALA A 28 11.65 8.87 16.26
CA ALA A 28 10.40 9.51 16.71
C ALA A 28 9.30 8.48 16.99
N THR A 29 9.12 7.48 16.12
CA THR A 29 8.15 6.39 16.33
C THR A 29 8.50 5.52 17.53
N SER A 30 9.78 5.24 17.77
CA SER A 30 10.23 4.46 18.93
C SER A 30 9.84 5.11 20.25
N VAL A 31 9.90 6.45 20.32
CA VAL A 31 9.45 7.22 21.48
C VAL A 31 7.94 7.11 21.63
N MET A 32 7.17 7.27 20.54
CA MET A 32 5.72 7.06 20.62
C MET A 32 5.39 5.69 21.21
N TYR A 33 6.14 4.65 20.82
CA TYR A 33 5.94 3.31 21.35
C TYR A 33 6.38 3.19 22.80
N LEU A 34 7.47 3.83 23.21
CA LEU A 34 7.87 3.89 24.63
C LEU A 34 6.75 4.50 25.49
N VAL A 35 6.13 5.57 24.96
CA VAL A 35 4.99 6.27 25.59
C VAL A 35 3.71 5.43 25.56
N ALA A 36 3.55 4.48 24.63
CA ALA A 36 2.45 3.52 24.68
C ALA A 36 2.73 2.33 25.64
N ALA A 37 4.01 1.97 25.80
CA ALA A 37 4.50 0.72 26.40
C ALA A 37 4.42 0.62 27.91
N ASN A 38 5.12 1.54 28.58
CA ASN A 38 5.51 1.46 29.99
C ASN A 38 5.20 2.77 30.72
N TRP A 39 4.27 3.51 30.13
CA TRP A 39 3.93 4.86 30.54
C TRP A 39 3.44 4.91 31.98
N LEU A 40 2.57 3.97 32.36
CA LEU A 40 2.03 3.85 33.72
C LEU A 40 3.11 3.57 34.79
N MET A 41 4.27 3.05 34.39
CA MET A 41 5.38 2.76 35.32
C MET A 41 6.37 3.94 35.46
N LEU A 42 6.32 4.92 34.55
CA LEU A 42 7.16 6.12 34.63
C LEU A 42 6.55 7.13 35.60
N PRO A 43 7.37 7.85 36.40
CA PRO A 43 6.86 8.92 37.24
C PRO A 43 6.32 10.07 36.37
N HIS A 44 5.27 10.75 36.87
CA HIS A 44 4.57 11.82 36.14
C HIS A 44 5.49 12.92 35.57
N TRP A 45 6.57 13.27 36.28
CA TRP A 45 7.53 14.27 35.78
C TRP A 45 8.27 13.77 34.53
N ALA A 46 8.64 12.49 34.47
CA ALA A 46 9.35 11.92 33.33
C ALA A 46 8.42 11.79 32.12
N GLN A 47 7.16 11.42 32.39
CA GLN A 47 6.10 11.41 31.40
C GLN A 47 5.95 12.80 30.73
N LEU A 48 5.85 13.88 31.50
CA LEU A 48 5.76 15.23 30.94
C LEU A 48 7.04 15.68 30.21
N LEU A 49 8.21 15.31 30.75
CA LEU A 49 9.50 15.78 30.25
C LEU A 49 9.89 15.15 28.91
N ILE A 50 9.60 13.86 28.68
CA ILE A 50 10.07 13.15 27.47
C ILE A 50 9.53 13.79 26.17
N PRO A 51 8.21 13.97 25.95
CA PRO A 51 7.69 14.59 24.73
C PRO A 51 8.14 16.05 24.57
N GLN A 52 8.18 16.81 25.67
CA GLN A 52 8.57 18.23 25.65
C GLN A 52 10.05 18.43 25.33
N SER A 53 10.93 17.62 25.92
CA SER A 53 12.37 17.65 25.64
C SER A 53 12.66 17.26 24.19
N LEU A 54 11.98 16.25 23.66
CA LEU A 54 12.12 15.87 22.25
C LEU A 54 11.62 16.95 21.31
N LEU A 55 10.49 17.58 21.61
CA LEU A 55 9.98 18.73 20.87
C LEU A 55 11.01 19.87 20.85
N LEU A 56 11.56 20.21 22.01
CA LEU A 56 12.59 21.26 22.14
C LEU A 56 13.84 20.89 21.33
N LEU A 57 14.36 19.67 21.51
CA LEU A 57 15.55 19.20 20.81
C LEU A 57 15.34 19.17 19.29
N SER A 58 14.18 18.72 18.80
CA SER A 58 13.87 18.75 17.36
C SER A 58 13.74 20.18 16.84
N ALA A 59 13.13 21.09 17.60
CA ALA A 59 13.02 22.50 17.22
C ALA A 59 14.41 23.18 17.16
N VAL A 60 15.27 22.92 18.15
CA VAL A 60 16.64 23.44 18.18
C VAL A 60 17.48 22.83 17.04
N ALA A 61 17.37 21.52 16.81
CA ALA A 61 18.05 20.84 15.71
C ALA A 61 17.63 21.40 14.34
N SER A 62 16.36 21.77 14.15
CA SER A 62 15.90 22.35 12.89
C SER A 62 16.53 23.72 12.58
N ILE A 63 16.91 24.49 13.61
CA ILE A 63 17.64 25.76 13.48
C ILE A 63 19.08 25.51 13.05
N PHE A 64 19.78 24.59 13.74
CA PHE A 64 21.18 24.28 13.44
C PHE A 64 21.36 23.60 12.08
N LEU A 65 20.38 22.81 11.65
CA LEU A 65 20.40 22.08 10.38
C LEU A 65 19.63 22.82 9.27
N SER A 66 19.47 24.14 9.41
CA SER A 66 18.76 25.02 8.45
C SER A 66 19.31 24.98 7.03
N LYS A 67 20.55 24.51 6.84
CA LYS A 67 21.16 24.29 5.52
C LYS A 67 20.55 23.11 4.74
N HIS A 68 19.89 22.17 5.43
CA HIS A 68 19.32 20.97 4.83
C HIS A 68 17.78 20.98 4.94
N ASP A 69 17.11 21.44 3.89
CA ASP A 69 15.64 21.59 3.87
C ASP A 69 14.88 20.31 4.26
N PHE A 70 15.35 19.15 3.82
CA PHE A 70 14.71 17.86 4.13
C PHE A 70 14.79 17.49 5.62
N LEU A 71 15.91 17.82 6.28
CA LEU A 71 16.07 17.63 7.73
C LEU A 71 15.17 18.59 8.49
N VAL A 72 15.12 19.87 8.09
CA VAL A 72 14.21 20.84 8.71
C VAL A 72 12.76 20.38 8.60
N GLN A 73 12.33 19.88 7.44
CA GLN A 73 10.98 19.33 7.28
C GLN A 73 10.73 18.14 8.20
N THR A 74 11.73 17.26 8.36
CA THR A 74 11.63 16.09 9.23
C THR A 74 11.51 16.50 10.69
N PHE A 75 12.39 17.37 11.18
CA PHE A 75 12.34 17.86 12.56
C PHE A 75 11.07 18.64 12.87
N ASN A 76 10.60 19.51 11.97
CA ASN A 76 9.32 20.20 12.16
C ASN A 76 8.12 19.22 12.16
N THR A 77 8.21 18.11 11.41
CA THR A 77 7.19 17.04 11.47
C THR A 77 7.24 16.32 12.81
N ILE A 78 8.44 16.07 13.36
CA ILE A 78 8.64 15.49 14.69
C ILE A 78 8.09 16.43 15.77
N CYS A 79 8.33 17.75 15.69
CA CYS A 79 7.70 18.74 16.56
C CYS A 79 6.17 18.64 16.48
N GLY A 80 5.64 18.59 15.25
CA GLY A 80 4.24 18.34 14.95
C GLY A 80 3.65 17.15 15.71
N LEU A 81 4.37 16.04 15.68
CA LEU A 81 4.01 14.80 16.33
C LEU A 81 4.09 14.89 17.86
N MET A 82 5.19 15.44 18.38
CA MET A 82 5.45 15.54 19.83
C MET A 82 4.49 16.51 20.52
N MET A 83 3.92 17.49 19.82
CA MET A 83 2.82 18.30 20.36
C MET A 83 1.58 17.44 20.67
N GLY A 84 1.16 16.59 19.74
CA GLY A 84 0.04 15.68 19.96
C GLY A 84 0.29 14.71 21.08
N LEU A 85 1.51 14.15 21.11
CA LEU A 85 1.94 13.30 22.22
C LEU A 85 1.88 14.06 23.54
N SER A 86 2.39 15.29 23.61
CA SER A 86 2.33 16.12 24.83
C SER A 86 0.89 16.37 25.29
N LEU A 87 -0.04 16.64 24.38
CA LEU A 87 -1.46 16.81 24.70
C LEU A 87 -2.08 15.51 25.26
N ALA A 88 -1.79 14.36 24.64
CA ALA A 88 -2.26 13.07 25.11
C ALA A 88 -1.77 12.77 26.53
N VAL A 89 -0.50 13.05 26.79
CA VAL A 89 0.16 12.89 28.08
C VAL A 89 -0.47 13.77 29.15
N ILE A 90 -0.70 15.05 28.86
CA ILE A 90 -1.36 15.97 29.79
C ILE A 90 -2.77 15.48 30.12
N GLY A 91 -3.53 15.07 29.11
CA GLY A 91 -4.90 14.55 29.30
C GLY A 91 -4.95 13.31 30.17
N GLN A 92 -3.97 12.41 30.06
CA GLN A 92 -3.86 11.20 30.88
C GLN A 92 -3.46 11.50 32.32
N ILE A 93 -2.40 12.29 32.56
CA ILE A 93 -1.87 12.56 33.90
C ILE A 93 -2.86 13.35 34.74
N TYR A 94 -3.39 14.42 34.18
CA TYR A 94 -4.28 15.34 34.90
C TYR A 94 -5.74 14.90 34.80
N GLN A 95 -6.03 13.77 34.15
CA GLN A 95 -7.36 13.23 33.94
C GLN A 95 -8.36 14.33 33.58
N THR A 96 -8.00 15.17 32.60
CA THR A 96 -8.70 16.44 32.33
C THR A 96 -10.14 16.25 31.85
N GLY A 97 -10.67 15.02 31.84
CA GLY A 97 -11.98 14.66 31.31
C GLY A 97 -12.15 15.05 29.84
N ALA A 98 -11.05 15.37 29.15
CA ALA A 98 -11.10 15.90 27.80
C ALA A 98 -11.45 14.76 26.84
N ASP A 99 -12.57 14.92 26.15
CA ASP A 99 -13.00 13.99 25.11
C ASP A 99 -11.90 13.84 24.05
N SER A 100 -11.80 12.65 23.48
CA SER A 100 -10.76 12.36 22.49
C SER A 100 -10.84 13.32 21.29
N TYR A 101 -12.03 13.75 20.88
CA TYR A 101 -12.18 14.73 19.79
C TYR A 101 -11.49 16.06 20.10
N LEU A 102 -11.56 16.55 21.35
CA LEU A 102 -10.98 17.84 21.75
C LEU A 102 -9.46 17.80 21.62
N LEU A 103 -8.83 16.68 22.00
CA LEU A 103 -7.39 16.46 21.84
C LEU A 103 -6.97 16.60 20.37
N PHE A 104 -7.63 15.87 19.46
CA PHE A 104 -7.26 15.92 18.05
C PHE A 104 -7.59 17.27 17.40
N LEU A 105 -8.65 17.95 17.87
CA LEU A 105 -8.99 19.31 17.41
C LEU A 105 -7.91 20.31 17.81
N VAL A 106 -7.52 20.36 19.09
CA VAL A 106 -6.46 21.26 19.57
C VAL A 106 -5.14 20.94 18.88
N TRP A 107 -4.83 19.65 18.70
CA TRP A 107 -3.64 19.24 17.95
C TRP A 107 -3.66 19.74 16.50
N SER A 108 -4.80 19.60 15.80
CA SER A 108 -4.97 20.14 14.44
C SER A 108 -4.75 21.64 14.39
N VAL A 109 -5.28 22.40 15.34
CA VAL A 109 -5.11 23.87 15.39
C VAL A 109 -3.64 24.23 15.62
N LEU A 110 -2.95 23.55 16.54
CA LEU A 110 -1.53 23.80 16.79
C LEU A 110 -0.67 23.50 15.56
N LEU A 111 -1.00 22.50 14.75
CA LEU A 111 -0.27 22.18 13.53
C LEU A 111 -0.33 23.30 12.47
N LEU A 112 -1.36 24.15 12.47
CA LEU A 112 -1.44 25.29 11.56
C LEU A 112 -0.28 26.26 11.77
N ALA A 113 0.13 26.50 13.01
CA ALA A 113 1.26 27.38 13.32
C ALA A 113 2.59 26.83 12.75
N TRP A 114 2.71 25.50 12.61
CA TRP A 114 3.89 24.85 12.06
C TRP A 114 3.94 24.82 10.53
N LEU A 115 2.87 25.27 9.86
CA LEU A 115 2.83 25.48 8.41
C LEU A 115 3.36 26.85 7.96
N TYR A 116 4.02 27.61 8.85
CA TYR A 116 4.68 28.88 8.50
C TYR A 116 5.74 28.72 7.38
N ARG A 117 6.30 27.52 7.23
CA ARG A 117 7.20 27.11 6.15
C ARG A 117 6.61 25.91 5.42
N TYR A 118 6.90 25.80 4.13
CA TYR A 118 6.58 24.63 3.31
C TYR A 118 7.07 23.33 3.99
N ASN A 119 6.12 22.46 4.39
CA ASN A 119 6.43 21.18 5.00
C ASN A 119 5.37 20.13 4.64
N ILE A 120 5.78 19.12 3.86
CA ILE A 120 4.89 18.04 3.42
C ILE A 120 4.42 17.19 4.61
N GLY A 121 5.30 16.90 5.57
CA GLY A 121 4.99 16.03 6.70
C GLY A 121 3.99 16.65 7.66
N VAL A 122 4.19 17.92 8.04
CA VAL A 122 3.23 18.67 8.87
C VAL A 122 1.88 18.82 8.18
N PHE A 123 1.86 19.08 6.86
CA PHE A 123 0.61 19.18 6.11
C PHE A 123 -0.16 17.86 6.08
N LEU A 124 0.52 16.74 5.81
CA LEU A 124 -0.11 15.42 5.86
C LEU A 124 -0.63 15.09 7.26
N LEU A 125 0.15 15.40 8.30
CA LEU A 125 -0.24 15.21 9.69
C LEU A 125 -1.50 16.01 10.03
N LEU A 126 -1.56 17.29 9.61
CA LEU A 126 -2.75 18.13 9.75
C LEU A 126 -3.95 17.52 9.02
N CYS A 127 -3.78 17.03 7.79
CA CYS A 127 -4.87 16.42 7.03
C CYS A 127 -5.44 15.19 7.74
N VAL A 128 -4.59 14.29 8.24
CA VAL A 128 -5.03 13.10 8.96
C VAL A 128 -5.73 13.48 10.27
N ILE A 129 -5.12 14.35 11.07
CA ILE A 129 -5.61 14.67 12.41
C ILE A 129 -6.90 15.48 12.37
N SER A 130 -7.03 16.42 11.43
CA SER A 130 -8.29 17.16 11.26
C SER A 130 -9.45 16.26 10.84
N GLN A 131 -9.19 15.22 10.02
CA GLN A 131 -10.22 14.23 9.67
C GLN A 131 -10.59 13.34 10.86
N ILE A 132 -9.61 12.92 11.67
CA ILE A 132 -9.85 12.17 12.90
C ILE A 132 -10.65 13.01 13.90
N ALA A 133 -10.27 14.29 14.08
CA ALA A 133 -10.99 15.21 14.97
C ALA A 133 -12.45 15.38 14.54
N LEU A 134 -12.70 15.55 13.23
CA LEU A 134 -14.05 15.66 12.68
C LEU A 134 -14.86 14.38 12.91
N PHE A 135 -14.28 13.22 12.60
CA PHE A 135 -14.93 11.93 12.82
C PHE A 135 -15.29 11.71 14.29
N LEU A 136 -14.34 11.96 15.20
CA LEU A 136 -14.56 11.81 16.64
C LEU A 136 -15.56 12.82 17.19
N PHE A 137 -15.60 14.05 16.68
CA PHE A 137 -16.58 15.04 17.08
C PHE A 137 -18.01 14.52 16.85
N PHE A 138 -18.32 14.04 15.64
CA PHE A 138 -19.66 13.51 15.36
C PHE A 138 -19.92 12.20 16.08
N LYS A 139 -18.90 11.35 16.31
CA LYS A 139 -19.08 10.10 17.05
C LYS A 139 -19.32 10.30 18.56
N GLN A 140 -18.69 11.29 19.17
CA GLN A 140 -18.70 11.50 20.62
C GLN A 140 -19.75 12.51 21.09
N THR A 141 -20.30 13.32 20.19
CA THR A 141 -21.31 14.33 20.52
C THR A 141 -22.68 13.94 19.96
N PHE A 142 -23.74 14.50 20.55
CA PHE A 142 -25.12 14.29 20.11
C PHE A 142 -25.38 14.70 18.64
N TRP A 143 -24.48 15.48 18.03
CA TRP A 143 -24.60 15.94 16.65
C TRP A 143 -24.52 14.81 15.62
N GLY A 144 -23.82 13.71 15.92
CA GLY A 144 -23.76 12.55 15.03
C GLY A 144 -25.13 11.94 14.77
N ASP A 145 -25.89 11.73 15.85
CA ASP A 145 -27.20 11.11 15.80
C ASP A 145 -28.27 12.07 15.28
N GLN A 146 -28.22 13.34 15.69
CA GLN A 146 -29.23 14.34 15.31
C GLN A 146 -29.04 14.90 13.91
N PHE A 147 -27.80 15.02 13.42
CA PHE A 147 -27.48 15.70 12.15
C PHE A 147 -26.50 14.89 11.28
N PRO A 148 -26.86 13.68 10.83
CA PRO A 148 -25.97 12.82 10.03
C PRO A 148 -25.63 13.44 8.65
N VAL A 149 -26.52 14.24 8.07
CA VAL A 149 -26.24 14.97 6.81
C VAL A 149 -25.15 16.02 7.03
N LEU A 150 -25.13 16.68 8.19
CA LEU A 150 -24.11 17.69 8.52
C LEU A 150 -22.72 17.06 8.60
N PHE A 151 -22.60 15.83 9.12
CA PHE A 151 -21.35 15.08 9.11
C PHE A 151 -20.81 14.91 7.69
N LEU A 152 -21.64 14.48 6.73
CA LEU A 152 -21.23 14.31 5.34
C LEU A 152 -20.83 15.62 4.69
N VAL A 153 -21.59 16.69 4.93
CA VAL A 153 -21.26 18.03 4.42
C VAL A 153 -19.93 18.51 4.99
N ALA A 154 -19.73 18.38 6.30
CA ALA A 154 -18.49 18.78 6.96
C ALA A 154 -17.28 17.97 6.43
N LEU A 155 -17.45 16.66 6.23
CA LEU A 155 -16.41 15.79 5.67
C LEU A 155 -16.01 16.25 4.27
N ASN A 156 -16.98 16.54 3.39
CA ASN A 156 -16.72 17.05 2.04
C ASN A 156 -16.06 18.45 2.05
N ILE A 157 -16.46 19.33 2.96
CA ILE A 157 -15.87 20.66 3.07
C ILE A 157 -14.42 20.56 3.53
N VAL A 158 -14.13 19.82 4.60
CA VAL A 158 -12.77 19.66 5.14
C VAL A 158 -11.87 18.99 4.11
N THR A 159 -12.31 17.90 3.48
CA THR A 159 -11.56 17.24 2.40
C THR A 159 -11.34 18.16 1.20
N GLY A 160 -12.36 18.92 0.79
CA GLY A 160 -12.28 19.90 -0.29
C GLY A 160 -11.28 21.02 -0.01
N LEU A 161 -11.27 21.56 1.22
CA LEU A 161 -10.29 22.56 1.66
C LEU A 161 -8.87 21.99 1.68
N GLN A 162 -8.68 20.80 2.26
CA GLN A 162 -7.39 20.12 2.25
C GLN A 162 -6.92 19.88 0.81
N PHE A 163 -7.81 19.47 -0.10
CA PHE A 163 -7.49 19.26 -1.50
C PHE A 163 -7.11 20.57 -2.19
N TYR A 164 -7.83 21.66 -1.95
CA TYR A 164 -7.49 22.99 -2.48
C TYR A 164 -6.09 23.43 -2.04
N PHE A 165 -5.78 23.33 -0.74
CA PHE A 165 -4.45 23.67 -0.22
C PHE A 165 -3.35 22.74 -0.75
N CYS A 166 -3.65 21.45 -0.91
CA CYS A 166 -2.77 20.49 -1.56
C CYS A 166 -2.43 20.95 -2.99
N LEU A 167 -3.42 21.32 -3.80
CA LEU A 167 -3.17 21.74 -5.18
C LEU A 167 -2.40 23.06 -5.26
N LYS A 168 -2.65 24.00 -4.34
CA LYS A 168 -2.01 25.31 -4.33
C LYS A 168 -0.56 25.26 -3.86
N TYR A 169 -0.30 24.58 -2.74
CA TYR A 169 1.01 24.61 -2.08
C TYR A 169 1.77 23.28 -2.21
N TYR A 170 1.09 22.13 -2.23
CA TYR A 170 1.72 20.80 -2.19
C TYR A 170 1.41 19.93 -3.44
N PRO A 171 1.72 20.37 -4.66
CA PRO A 171 1.28 19.71 -5.89
C PRO A 171 1.80 18.27 -6.05
N LYS A 172 2.88 17.90 -5.34
CA LYS A 172 3.41 16.53 -5.31
C LYS A 172 2.41 15.52 -4.70
N LEU A 173 1.52 15.97 -3.81
CA LEU A 173 0.54 15.13 -3.12
C LEU A 173 -0.77 14.96 -3.90
N ARG A 174 -0.94 15.62 -5.05
CA ARG A 174 -2.22 15.61 -5.81
C ARG A 174 -2.72 14.20 -6.13
N TYR A 175 -1.83 13.25 -6.41
CA TYR A 175 -2.21 11.87 -6.73
C TYR A 175 -2.77 11.13 -5.52
N ILE A 176 -2.19 11.37 -4.34
CA ILE A 176 -2.66 10.80 -3.08
C ILE A 176 -4.03 11.38 -2.74
N PHE A 177 -4.24 12.68 -2.95
CA PHE A 177 -5.55 13.30 -2.73
C PHE A 177 -6.62 12.84 -3.72
N ILE A 178 -6.29 12.64 -5.00
CA ILE A 178 -7.24 12.05 -5.95
C ILE A 178 -7.62 10.64 -5.50
N LEU A 179 -6.66 9.82 -5.08
CA LEU A 179 -6.92 8.48 -4.54
C LEU A 179 -7.82 8.55 -3.29
N TRP A 180 -7.50 9.43 -2.36
CA TRP A 180 -8.26 9.64 -1.12
C TRP A 180 -9.71 10.05 -1.39
N VAL A 181 -9.91 11.01 -2.29
CA VAL A 181 -11.24 11.43 -2.73
C VAL A 181 -11.98 10.29 -3.43
N SER A 182 -11.30 9.49 -4.26
CA SER A 182 -11.91 8.29 -4.89
C SER A 182 -12.36 7.26 -3.85
N ILE A 183 -11.56 7.01 -2.81
CA ILE A 183 -11.92 6.07 -1.72
C ILE A 183 -13.16 6.58 -0.98
N PHE A 184 -13.20 7.86 -0.63
CA PHE A 184 -14.39 8.44 0.01
C PHE A 184 -15.62 8.40 -0.89
N SER A 185 -15.47 8.68 -2.18
CA SER A 185 -16.58 8.56 -3.14
C SER A 185 -17.13 7.14 -3.23
N ILE A 186 -16.25 6.12 -3.24
CA ILE A 186 -16.66 4.70 -3.22
C ILE A 186 -17.37 4.37 -1.91
N TRP A 187 -16.83 4.80 -0.77
CA TRP A 187 -17.46 4.58 0.53
C TRP A 187 -18.86 5.24 0.61
N HIS A 188 -19.01 6.47 0.12
CA HIS A 188 -20.31 7.14 0.07
C HIS A 188 -21.31 6.43 -0.83
N MET A 189 -20.87 5.91 -1.99
CA MET A 189 -21.72 5.12 -2.88
C MET A 189 -22.13 3.79 -2.25
N TRP A 190 -21.20 3.11 -1.58
CA TRP A 190 -21.49 1.90 -0.83
C TRP A 190 -22.55 2.17 0.24
N SER A 191 -22.39 3.23 1.04
CA SER A 191 -23.37 3.62 2.05
C SER A 191 -24.72 4.03 1.47
N PHE A 192 -24.76 4.56 0.24
CA PHE A 192 -26.02 4.84 -0.45
C PHE A 192 -26.80 3.55 -0.82
N LEU A 193 -26.10 2.57 -1.40
CA LEU A 193 -26.71 1.33 -1.90
C LEU A 193 -26.99 0.30 -0.80
N TYR A 194 -26.02 0.08 0.09
CA TYR A 194 -26.01 -1.02 1.07
C TYR A 194 -26.07 -0.53 2.52
N GLY A 195 -26.20 0.77 2.75
CA GLY A 195 -26.31 1.33 4.09
C GLY A 195 -27.67 1.00 4.71
N ASP A 196 -27.81 -0.18 5.28
CA ASP A 196 -28.93 -0.57 6.14
C ASP A 196 -28.43 -1.07 7.50
N GLY A 197 -29.02 -0.56 8.59
CA GLY A 197 -28.93 -1.15 9.93
C GLY A 197 -28.39 -0.24 11.03
N GLU A 198 -29.24 0.01 12.04
CA GLU A 198 -29.02 0.70 13.33
C GLU A 198 -28.89 2.23 13.33
N ILE A 199 -27.91 2.85 12.66
CA ILE A 199 -27.73 4.33 12.71
C ILE A 199 -28.86 5.06 11.95
N ALA A 200 -29.40 4.43 10.90
CA ALA A 200 -30.45 5.01 10.07
C ALA A 200 -31.86 4.97 10.71
N PHE A 201 -32.11 4.06 11.65
CA PHE A 201 -33.41 3.95 12.32
C PHE A 201 -33.62 5.11 13.31
N LEU A 202 -32.59 5.44 14.10
CA LEU A 202 -32.60 6.60 15.00
C LEU A 202 -32.66 7.93 14.23
N ALA A 203 -31.93 8.05 13.11
CA ALA A 203 -31.95 9.25 12.27
C ALA A 203 -33.29 9.44 11.52
N SER A 204 -33.99 8.35 11.19
CA SER A 204 -35.30 8.39 10.51
C SER A 204 -36.43 9.00 11.34
N LEU A 205 -36.22 9.16 12.66
CA LEU A 205 -37.18 9.76 13.59
C LEU A 205 -37.20 11.30 13.50
N ILE A 206 -36.16 11.92 12.94
CA ILE A 206 -35.97 13.39 12.90
C ILE A 206 -35.82 13.90 11.45
N PHE A 207 -35.21 13.12 10.55
CA PHE A 207 -35.09 13.42 9.11
C PHE A 207 -35.70 12.29 8.28
N THR A 208 -36.21 12.61 7.09
CA THR A 208 -36.65 11.56 6.16
C THR A 208 -35.44 10.71 5.78
N TYR A 209 -35.50 9.38 5.97
CA TYR A 209 -34.43 8.44 5.56
C TYR A 209 -33.98 8.65 4.09
N LEU A 210 -34.91 9.14 3.26
CA LEU A 210 -34.67 9.56 1.89
C LEU A 210 -33.61 10.68 1.76
N ASP A 211 -33.60 11.66 2.66
CA ASP A 211 -32.71 12.83 2.62
C ASP A 211 -31.24 12.41 2.85
N ILE A 212 -31.02 11.45 3.75
CA ILE A 212 -29.68 10.91 4.05
C ILE A 212 -29.14 10.11 2.87
N LYS A 213 -29.96 9.24 2.26
CA LYS A 213 -29.56 8.48 1.06
C LYS A 213 -29.20 9.42 -0.10
N ILE A 214 -30.02 10.44 -0.34
CA ILE A 214 -29.72 11.45 -1.38
C ILE A 214 -28.41 12.18 -1.07
N ALA A 215 -28.15 12.53 0.20
CA ALA A 215 -26.90 13.16 0.60
C ALA A 215 -25.66 12.28 0.30
N TYR A 216 -25.73 10.98 0.60
CA TYR A 216 -24.67 10.02 0.24
C TYR A 216 -24.47 9.93 -1.28
N LEU A 217 -25.55 9.88 -2.05
CA LEU A 217 -25.50 9.85 -3.51
C LEU A 217 -24.81 11.10 -4.06
N ILE A 218 -25.22 12.29 -3.63
CA ILE A 218 -24.60 13.56 -4.05
C ILE A 218 -23.13 13.60 -3.66
N SER A 219 -22.82 13.23 -2.41
CA SER A 219 -21.45 13.17 -1.88
C SER A 219 -20.53 12.27 -2.72
N SER A 220 -21.04 11.12 -3.17
CA SER A 220 -20.25 10.17 -3.97
C SER A 220 -19.69 10.77 -5.26
N PHE A 221 -20.41 11.72 -5.87
CA PHE A 221 -20.02 12.35 -7.14
C PHE A 221 -19.34 13.71 -6.97
N PHE A 222 -19.62 14.42 -5.89
CA PHE A 222 -19.33 15.85 -5.75
C PHE A 222 -17.83 16.20 -5.94
N LEU A 223 -16.95 15.71 -5.06
CA LEU A 223 -15.53 16.08 -5.08
C LEU A 223 -14.78 15.54 -6.30
N LEU A 224 -15.11 14.33 -6.77
CA LEU A 224 -14.51 13.77 -7.98
C LEU A 224 -14.88 14.57 -9.23
N SER A 225 -16.13 15.05 -9.33
CA SER A 225 -16.58 15.89 -10.43
C SER A 225 -15.87 17.24 -10.44
N ILE A 226 -15.72 17.86 -9.27
CA ILE A 226 -14.93 19.10 -9.10
C ILE A 226 -13.48 18.88 -9.52
N SER A 227 -12.87 17.77 -9.08
CA SER A 227 -11.49 17.38 -9.44
C SER A 227 -11.34 17.20 -10.96
N LEU A 228 -12.24 16.44 -11.59
CA LEU A 228 -12.26 16.25 -13.05
C LEU A 228 -12.34 17.58 -13.79
N PHE A 229 -13.28 18.45 -13.43
CA PHE A 229 -13.46 19.75 -14.07
C PHE A 229 -12.24 20.64 -13.90
N TYR A 230 -11.66 20.69 -12.69
CA TYR A 230 -10.47 21.48 -12.39
C TYR A 230 -9.28 21.06 -13.27
N PHE A 231 -8.97 19.76 -13.31
CA PHE A 231 -7.84 19.26 -14.08
C PHE A 231 -8.07 19.32 -15.59
N TYR A 232 -9.32 19.15 -16.03
CA TYR A 232 -9.69 19.31 -17.42
C TYR A 232 -9.41 20.75 -17.89
N LYS A 233 -9.83 21.75 -17.10
CA LYS A 233 -9.55 23.17 -17.38
C LYS A 233 -8.04 23.48 -17.37
N LYS A 234 -7.28 22.84 -16.48
CA LYS A 234 -5.81 22.97 -16.39
C LYS A 234 -5.05 22.15 -17.44
N LYS A 235 -5.73 21.36 -18.29
CA LYS A 235 -5.14 20.44 -19.28
C LYS A 235 -4.19 19.40 -18.66
N ASP A 236 -4.36 19.06 -17.37
CA ASP A 236 -3.60 17.99 -16.72
C ASP A 236 -4.24 16.63 -17.05
N GLN A 237 -3.77 16.04 -18.14
CA GLN A 237 -4.36 14.83 -18.73
C GLN A 237 -4.44 13.66 -17.74
N LEU A 238 -3.38 13.40 -16.97
CA LEU A 238 -3.32 12.23 -16.11
C LEU A 238 -4.28 12.37 -14.92
N CYS A 239 -4.33 13.54 -14.29
CA CYS A 239 -5.24 13.78 -13.17
C CYS A 239 -6.71 13.78 -13.61
N SER A 240 -7.03 14.33 -14.79
CA SER A 240 -8.38 14.24 -15.37
C SER A 240 -8.79 12.80 -15.65
N VAL A 241 -7.88 11.99 -16.21
CA VAL A 241 -8.18 10.57 -16.45
C VAL A 241 -8.39 9.83 -15.13
N LEU A 242 -7.55 10.07 -14.12
CA LEU A 242 -7.69 9.40 -12.82
C LEU A 242 -9.01 9.75 -12.10
N SER A 243 -9.45 11.00 -12.14
CA SER A 243 -10.75 11.38 -11.56
C SER A 243 -11.92 10.82 -12.36
N ALA A 244 -11.82 10.76 -13.70
CA ALA A 244 -12.82 10.10 -14.54
C ALA A 244 -12.90 8.59 -14.28
N VAL A 245 -11.77 7.92 -14.03
CA VAL A 245 -11.75 6.51 -13.59
C VAL A 245 -12.43 6.36 -12.24
N GLY A 246 -12.14 7.24 -11.27
CA GLY A 246 -12.82 7.25 -9.97
C GLY A 246 -14.34 7.34 -10.11
N LEU A 247 -14.83 8.28 -10.92
CA LEU A 247 -16.27 8.41 -11.23
C LEU A 247 -16.83 7.17 -11.94
N GLY A 248 -16.06 6.59 -12.86
CA GLY A 248 -16.41 5.36 -13.56
C GLY A 248 -16.61 4.20 -12.60
N VAL A 249 -15.70 4.01 -11.63
CA VAL A 249 -15.80 2.99 -10.57
C VAL A 249 -17.01 3.25 -9.68
N VAL A 250 -17.23 4.50 -9.24
CA VAL A 250 -18.41 4.87 -8.45
C VAL A 250 -19.71 4.50 -9.18
N LEU A 251 -19.82 4.79 -10.47
CA LEU A 251 -20.99 4.40 -11.28
C LEU A 251 -21.13 2.90 -11.48
N THR A 252 -20.03 2.13 -11.47
CA THR A 252 -20.13 0.68 -11.60
C THR A 252 -20.92 0.03 -10.46
N PHE A 253 -20.89 0.60 -9.24
CA PHE A 253 -21.72 0.12 -8.14
C PHE A 253 -23.21 0.28 -8.45
N CYS A 254 -23.64 1.43 -9.01
CA CYS A 254 -25.02 1.61 -9.45
C CYS A 254 -25.40 0.64 -10.58
N ILE A 255 -24.49 0.42 -11.54
CA ILE A 255 -24.71 -0.51 -12.64
C ILE A 255 -24.93 -1.93 -12.09
N VAL A 256 -24.08 -2.35 -11.15
CA VAL A 256 -24.19 -3.67 -10.51
C VAL A 256 -25.54 -3.83 -9.83
N ASP A 257 -25.98 -2.84 -9.05
CA ASP A 257 -27.26 -2.86 -8.34
C ASP A 257 -28.47 -2.91 -9.31
N VAL A 258 -28.45 -2.11 -10.38
CA VAL A 258 -29.52 -2.13 -11.40
C VAL A 258 -29.57 -3.48 -12.12
N VAL A 259 -28.42 -4.02 -12.53
CA VAL A 259 -28.37 -5.31 -13.23
C VAL A 259 -28.75 -6.46 -12.30
N SER A 260 -28.37 -6.41 -11.02
CA SER A 260 -28.79 -7.43 -10.04
C SER A 260 -30.31 -7.43 -9.83
N ASN A 261 -30.94 -6.25 -9.80
CA ASN A 261 -32.38 -6.14 -9.68
C ASN A 261 -33.12 -6.63 -10.94
N LEU A 262 -32.54 -6.43 -12.13
CA LEU A 262 -33.11 -6.89 -13.41
C LEU A 262 -33.03 -8.41 -13.60
N PHE A 263 -31.93 -9.04 -13.16
CA PHE A 263 -31.67 -10.47 -13.34
C PHE A 263 -31.73 -11.26 -12.01
N SER A 264 -32.60 -10.85 -11.10
CA SER A 264 -32.75 -11.46 -9.77
C SER A 264 -33.03 -12.97 -9.80
N ASN A 265 -33.59 -13.47 -10.90
CA ASN A 265 -33.94 -14.88 -11.06
C ASN A 265 -32.80 -15.77 -11.59
N SER A 266 -31.68 -15.19 -12.06
CA SER A 266 -30.63 -15.97 -12.72
C SER A 266 -29.23 -15.36 -12.53
N GLU A 267 -28.47 -15.95 -11.62
CA GLU A 267 -27.13 -15.49 -11.24
C GLU A 267 -26.11 -15.55 -12.40
N ILE A 268 -26.23 -16.56 -13.29
CA ILE A 268 -25.38 -16.70 -14.48
C ILE A 268 -25.52 -15.47 -15.39
N PHE A 269 -26.76 -15.14 -15.74
CA PHE A 269 -27.02 -13.98 -16.61
C PHE A 269 -26.63 -12.69 -15.90
N GLN A 270 -26.91 -12.56 -14.60
CA GLN A 270 -26.51 -11.41 -13.81
C GLN A 270 -25.00 -11.14 -13.92
N LEU A 271 -24.14 -12.11 -13.57
CA LEU A 271 -22.68 -11.91 -13.61
C LEU A 271 -22.17 -11.67 -15.04
N PHE A 272 -22.75 -12.35 -16.03
CA PHE A 272 -22.35 -12.19 -17.43
C PHE A 272 -22.63 -10.77 -17.93
N PHE A 273 -23.85 -10.28 -17.68
CA PHE A 273 -24.25 -8.92 -18.06
C PHE A 273 -23.47 -7.87 -17.26
N ILE A 274 -23.20 -8.08 -15.98
CA ILE A 274 -22.34 -7.17 -15.19
C ILE A 274 -20.97 -7.05 -15.85
N ALA A 275 -20.29 -8.15 -16.17
CA ALA A 275 -18.97 -8.12 -16.81
C ALA A 275 -19.00 -7.39 -18.16
N LEU A 276 -20.00 -7.67 -18.99
CA LEU A 276 -20.15 -7.06 -20.31
C LEU A 276 -20.44 -5.56 -20.22
N VAL A 277 -21.35 -5.15 -19.33
CA VAL A 277 -21.72 -3.74 -19.15
C VAL A 277 -20.57 -2.95 -18.55
N ILE A 278 -19.83 -3.50 -17.57
CA ILE A 278 -18.65 -2.82 -17.01
C ILE A 278 -17.60 -2.60 -18.09
N PHE A 279 -17.30 -3.60 -18.92
CA PHE A 279 -16.33 -3.46 -19.99
C PHE A 279 -16.76 -2.42 -21.03
N ALA A 280 -18.03 -2.47 -21.46
CA ALA A 280 -18.60 -1.50 -22.40
C ALA A 280 -18.62 -0.07 -21.82
N TRP A 281 -18.96 0.07 -20.54
CA TRP A 281 -19.03 1.35 -19.83
C TRP A 281 -17.65 2.02 -19.74
N PHE A 282 -16.61 1.29 -19.34
CA PHE A 282 -15.26 1.83 -19.32
C PHE A 282 -14.68 2.10 -20.71
N ALA A 283 -15.10 1.34 -21.73
CA ALA A 283 -14.79 1.65 -23.11
C ALA A 283 -15.47 2.96 -23.56
N LEU A 284 -16.71 3.20 -23.15
CA LEU A 284 -17.42 4.47 -23.39
C LEU A 284 -16.71 5.64 -22.70
N ILE A 285 -16.31 5.50 -21.43
CA ILE A 285 -15.53 6.52 -20.72
C ILE A 285 -14.24 6.83 -21.48
N SER A 286 -13.50 5.79 -21.91
CA SER A 286 -12.28 5.96 -22.69
C SER A 286 -12.55 6.72 -24.00
N TYR A 287 -13.62 6.36 -24.73
CA TYR A 287 -14.04 7.06 -25.95
C TYR A 287 -14.38 8.54 -25.72
N LEU A 288 -15.17 8.84 -24.67
CA LEU A 288 -15.51 10.21 -24.29
C LEU A 288 -14.27 11.03 -23.93
N LEU A 289 -13.31 10.43 -23.21
CA LEU A 289 -12.05 11.07 -22.86
C LEU A 289 -11.15 11.30 -24.08
N VAL A 290 -11.14 10.40 -25.07
CA VAL A 290 -10.44 10.64 -26.35
C VAL A 290 -11.04 11.84 -27.07
N LYS A 291 -12.36 11.99 -27.08
CA LYS A 291 -13.02 13.15 -27.69
C LYS A 291 -12.74 14.45 -26.93
N ALA A 292 -12.75 14.41 -25.60
CA ALA A 292 -12.50 15.58 -24.75
C ALA A 292 -11.01 15.97 -24.67
N LEU A 293 -10.10 15.00 -24.74
CA LEU A 293 -8.64 15.15 -24.61
C LEU A 293 -7.93 14.38 -25.75
N PRO A 294 -7.97 14.88 -27.00
CA PRO A 294 -7.52 14.12 -28.18
C PRO A 294 -6.03 13.74 -28.18
N ASN A 295 -5.18 14.51 -27.51
CA ASN A 295 -3.73 14.28 -27.47
C ASN A 295 -3.26 13.55 -26.21
N SER A 296 -4.16 12.93 -25.45
CA SER A 296 -3.81 12.28 -24.19
C SER A 296 -3.27 10.86 -24.37
N ARG A 297 -2.08 10.62 -23.81
CA ARG A 297 -1.46 9.28 -23.74
C ARG A 297 -2.12 8.38 -22.69
N PHE A 298 -2.96 8.95 -21.83
CA PHE A 298 -3.52 8.28 -20.65
C PHE A 298 -4.98 7.87 -20.81
N ASN A 299 -5.65 8.22 -21.92
CA ASN A 299 -7.06 7.88 -22.19
C ASN A 299 -7.34 6.37 -22.18
N MET A 300 -6.29 5.54 -22.19
CA MET A 300 -6.36 4.08 -22.19
C MET A 300 -6.46 3.49 -20.78
N ILE A 301 -6.20 4.26 -19.72
CA ILE A 301 -6.28 3.79 -18.33
C ILE A 301 -7.69 3.30 -17.96
N PRO A 302 -8.79 4.03 -18.25
CA PRO A 302 -10.15 3.54 -17.95
C PRO A 302 -10.45 2.22 -18.63
N LEU A 303 -10.06 2.08 -19.90
CA LEU A 303 -10.26 0.84 -20.64
C LEU A 303 -9.53 -0.35 -20.01
N ALA A 304 -8.29 -0.14 -19.55
CA ALA A 304 -7.57 -1.16 -18.80
C ALA A 304 -8.30 -1.51 -17.50
N VAL A 305 -8.65 -0.51 -16.68
CA VAL A 305 -9.38 -0.73 -15.41
C VAL A 305 -10.67 -1.52 -15.63
N GLY A 306 -11.48 -1.13 -16.61
CA GLY A 306 -12.71 -1.85 -16.97
C GLY A 306 -12.47 -3.28 -17.45
N ALA A 307 -11.43 -3.52 -18.26
CA ALA A 307 -11.06 -4.87 -18.70
C ALA A 307 -10.70 -5.80 -17.54
N TRP A 308 -9.97 -5.28 -16.55
CA TRP A 308 -9.57 -6.05 -15.38
C TRP A 308 -10.74 -6.33 -14.44
N ILE A 309 -11.61 -5.35 -14.18
CA ILE A 309 -12.82 -5.56 -13.37
C ILE A 309 -13.75 -6.57 -14.06
N ALA A 310 -14.01 -6.40 -15.36
CA ALA A 310 -14.82 -7.33 -16.12
C ALA A 310 -14.22 -8.74 -16.17
N GLY A 311 -12.89 -8.84 -16.30
CA GLY A 311 -12.19 -10.13 -16.29
C GLY A 311 -12.30 -10.87 -14.97
N LEU A 312 -12.24 -10.16 -13.83
CA LEU A 312 -12.48 -10.75 -12.51
C LEU A 312 -13.90 -11.28 -12.35
N ILE A 313 -14.91 -10.54 -12.84
CA ILE A 313 -16.32 -10.95 -12.76
C ILE A 313 -16.61 -12.11 -13.72
N LEU A 314 -15.99 -12.10 -14.91
CA LEU A 314 -16.08 -13.23 -15.84
C LEU A 314 -15.39 -14.47 -15.26
N ALA A 315 -14.24 -14.31 -14.59
CA ALA A 315 -13.58 -15.38 -13.88
C ALA A 315 -14.48 -15.95 -12.77
N SER A 316 -15.12 -15.10 -11.96
CA SER A 316 -16.04 -15.57 -10.92
C SER A 316 -17.23 -16.33 -11.51
N LEU A 317 -17.82 -15.86 -12.61
CA LEU A 317 -18.90 -16.60 -13.29
C LEU A 317 -18.46 -18.00 -13.71
N MET A 318 -17.26 -18.10 -14.31
CA MET A 318 -16.73 -19.40 -14.75
C MET A 318 -16.44 -20.33 -13.57
N LEU A 319 -16.08 -19.79 -12.40
CA LEU A 319 -15.85 -20.57 -11.18
C LEU A 319 -17.14 -21.16 -10.61
N THR A 320 -18.26 -20.44 -10.66
CA THR A 320 -19.46 -20.83 -9.89
C THR A 320 -20.37 -21.83 -10.60
N PHE A 321 -20.51 -21.76 -11.93
CA PHE A 321 -21.67 -22.38 -12.58
C PHE A 321 -21.39 -23.55 -13.52
N TRP A 322 -20.18 -23.64 -14.09
CA TRP A 322 -19.98 -24.39 -15.33
C TRP A 322 -19.01 -25.58 -15.21
N GLU A 323 -18.87 -26.20 -14.04
CA GLU A 323 -18.11 -27.45 -13.77
C GLU A 323 -17.14 -27.89 -14.89
N ASN A 324 -17.43 -28.98 -15.60
CA ASN A 324 -16.57 -29.52 -16.67
C ASN A 324 -16.58 -28.67 -17.96
N PHE A 325 -17.64 -27.90 -18.20
CA PHE A 325 -17.73 -27.03 -19.37
C PHE A 325 -16.74 -25.85 -19.28
N SER A 326 -16.48 -25.37 -18.06
CA SER A 326 -15.55 -24.28 -17.76
C SER A 326 -14.10 -24.65 -18.07
N LEU A 327 -13.73 -25.94 -17.98
CA LEU A 327 -12.40 -26.44 -18.38
C LEU A 327 -12.15 -26.20 -19.88
N ILE A 328 -13.13 -26.61 -20.70
CA ILE A 328 -13.06 -26.50 -22.16
C ILE A 328 -13.11 -25.02 -22.56
N MET A 329 -14.06 -24.27 -22.00
CA MET A 329 -14.21 -22.84 -22.26
C MET A 329 -13.01 -22.03 -21.78
N GLY A 330 -12.40 -22.42 -20.66
CA GLY A 330 -11.21 -21.79 -20.11
C GLY A 330 -10.01 -21.90 -21.04
N LEU A 331 -9.74 -23.10 -21.55
CA LEU A 331 -8.71 -23.31 -22.57
C LEU A 331 -9.02 -22.53 -23.85
N LEU A 332 -10.27 -22.56 -24.31
CA LEU A 332 -10.71 -21.85 -25.50
C LEU A 332 -10.47 -20.34 -25.36
N PHE A 333 -10.80 -19.75 -24.20
CA PHE A 333 -10.55 -18.33 -23.91
C PHE A 333 -9.05 -17.99 -23.90
N VAL A 334 -8.21 -18.85 -23.33
CA VAL A 334 -6.76 -18.68 -23.38
C VAL A 334 -6.24 -18.77 -24.82
N PHE A 335 -6.70 -19.73 -25.62
CA PHE A 335 -6.31 -19.84 -27.04
C PHE A 335 -6.73 -18.62 -27.85
N ILE A 336 -7.96 -18.14 -27.67
CA ILE A 336 -8.45 -16.90 -28.29
C ILE A 336 -7.57 -15.72 -27.86
N ALA A 337 -7.26 -15.59 -26.57
CA ALA A 337 -6.42 -14.52 -26.07
C ALA A 337 -5.02 -14.55 -26.71
N ILE A 338 -4.37 -15.72 -26.77
CA ILE A 338 -3.06 -15.89 -27.40
C ILE A 338 -3.12 -15.51 -28.90
N TYR A 339 -4.18 -15.94 -29.59
CA TYR A 339 -4.38 -15.61 -31.00
C TYR A 339 -4.53 -14.09 -31.20
N ILE A 340 -5.35 -13.42 -30.39
CA ILE A 340 -5.53 -11.96 -30.44
C ILE A 340 -4.20 -11.24 -30.18
N LEU A 341 -3.43 -11.69 -29.18
CA LEU A 341 -2.13 -11.12 -28.82
C LEU A 341 -1.08 -11.26 -29.93
N LYS A 342 -1.15 -12.33 -30.73
CA LYS A 342 -0.27 -12.54 -31.88
C LYS A 342 -0.69 -11.77 -33.14
N LYS A 343 -1.99 -11.57 -33.38
CA LYS A 343 -2.48 -11.16 -34.72
C LYS A 343 -2.40 -9.66 -35.05
N LYS A 344 -2.72 -8.71 -34.14
CA LYS A 344 -2.51 -7.25 -34.36
C LYS A 344 -2.95 -6.34 -33.19
N GLN A 345 -2.63 -5.04 -33.33
CA GLN A 345 -2.11 -4.11 -32.31
C GLN A 345 -3.09 -3.22 -31.52
N SER A 346 -4.41 -3.26 -31.75
CA SER A 346 -5.29 -2.29 -31.08
C SER A 346 -5.26 -2.48 -29.56
N LEU A 347 -5.14 -1.37 -28.82
CA LEU A 347 -5.01 -1.42 -27.37
C LEU A 347 -6.26 -2.02 -26.70
N PHE A 348 -7.43 -1.84 -27.31
CA PHE A 348 -8.67 -2.49 -26.90
C PHE A 348 -8.59 -4.00 -27.01
N LEU A 349 -8.20 -4.54 -28.17
CA LEU A 349 -8.07 -5.98 -28.39
C LEU A 349 -7.03 -6.58 -27.43
N ARG A 350 -5.97 -5.83 -27.10
CA ARG A 350 -4.98 -6.26 -26.11
C ARG A 350 -5.57 -6.38 -24.70
N GLN A 351 -6.34 -5.40 -24.23
CA GLN A 351 -6.96 -5.46 -22.91
C GLN A 351 -8.07 -6.53 -22.84
N LEU A 352 -8.85 -6.69 -23.92
CA LEU A 352 -9.80 -7.80 -24.05
C LEU A 352 -9.09 -9.15 -23.97
N ALA A 353 -7.96 -9.31 -24.66
CA ALA A 353 -7.18 -10.54 -24.59
C ALA A 353 -6.65 -10.82 -23.17
N TYR A 354 -6.22 -9.79 -22.42
CA TYR A 354 -5.82 -9.96 -21.02
C TYR A 354 -6.97 -10.40 -20.13
N CYS A 355 -8.16 -9.80 -20.32
CA CYS A 355 -9.38 -10.18 -19.63
C CYS A 355 -9.74 -11.66 -19.89
N LEU A 356 -9.81 -12.06 -21.16
CA LEU A 356 -10.09 -13.44 -21.57
C LEU A 356 -9.04 -14.43 -21.06
N PHE A 357 -7.76 -14.06 -21.11
CA PHE A 357 -6.68 -14.93 -20.65
C PHE A 357 -6.84 -15.25 -19.16
N ILE A 358 -7.09 -14.25 -18.32
CA ILE A 358 -7.19 -14.44 -16.88
C ILE A 358 -8.45 -15.19 -16.52
N ALA A 359 -9.59 -14.81 -17.10
CA ALA A 359 -10.84 -15.53 -16.88
C ALA A 359 -10.70 -17.00 -17.30
N GLY A 360 -10.09 -17.27 -18.47
CA GLY A 360 -9.89 -18.63 -18.96
C GLY A 360 -8.88 -19.43 -18.13
N GLN A 361 -7.77 -18.81 -17.71
CA GLN A 361 -6.76 -19.43 -16.87
C GLN A 361 -7.33 -19.81 -15.49
N VAL A 362 -8.03 -18.89 -14.83
CA VAL A 362 -8.63 -19.15 -13.51
C VAL A 362 -9.66 -20.26 -13.60
N ALA A 363 -10.54 -20.22 -14.61
CA ALA A 363 -11.53 -21.27 -14.86
C ALA A 363 -10.88 -22.65 -15.05
N PHE A 364 -9.85 -22.72 -15.90
CA PHE A 364 -9.14 -23.95 -16.22
C PHE A 364 -8.40 -24.51 -14.99
N LEU A 365 -7.61 -23.70 -14.30
CA LEU A 365 -6.80 -24.15 -13.17
C LEU A 365 -7.65 -24.62 -11.99
N PHE A 366 -8.73 -23.89 -11.68
CA PHE A 366 -9.58 -24.22 -10.55
C PHE A 366 -10.32 -25.54 -10.74
N HIS A 367 -10.99 -25.71 -11.90
CA HIS A 367 -11.74 -26.93 -12.16
C HIS A 367 -10.85 -28.14 -12.42
N LEU A 368 -9.65 -27.93 -12.95
CA LEU A 368 -8.67 -29.00 -13.04
C LEU A 368 -8.24 -29.46 -11.64
N GLY A 369 -8.09 -28.52 -10.72
CA GLY A 369 -7.84 -28.82 -9.30
C GLY A 369 -8.95 -29.63 -8.66
N LEU A 370 -10.21 -29.30 -8.95
CA LEU A 370 -11.36 -30.08 -8.47
C LEU A 370 -11.39 -31.50 -9.04
N LEU A 371 -10.95 -31.70 -10.29
CA LEU A 371 -10.99 -33.00 -10.95
C LEU A 371 -9.84 -33.93 -10.52
N ILE A 372 -8.64 -33.37 -10.31
CA ILE A 372 -7.45 -34.13 -9.96
C ILE A 372 -7.38 -34.35 -8.43
N GLU A 373 -8.06 -33.51 -7.63
CA GLU A 373 -7.98 -33.46 -6.16
C GLU A 373 -6.57 -33.19 -5.60
N GLU A 374 -5.55 -33.05 -6.46
CA GLU A 374 -4.21 -32.62 -6.12
C GLU A 374 -3.91 -31.20 -6.62
N ILE A 375 -3.36 -30.36 -5.74
CA ILE A 375 -3.02 -28.96 -6.08
C ILE A 375 -1.63 -28.85 -6.74
N PHE A 376 -0.74 -29.83 -6.59
CA PHE A 376 0.62 -29.76 -7.14
C PHE A 376 0.66 -29.61 -8.68
N PRO A 377 -0.14 -30.36 -9.47
CA PRO A 377 -0.24 -30.14 -10.93
C PRO A 377 -0.70 -28.73 -11.31
N ILE A 378 -1.55 -28.10 -10.48
CA ILE A 378 -2.03 -26.73 -10.68
C ILE A 378 -0.86 -25.75 -10.59
N LEU A 379 0.06 -25.94 -9.64
CA LEU A 379 1.26 -25.11 -9.51
C LEU A 379 2.14 -25.19 -10.75
N LEU A 380 2.35 -26.40 -11.29
CA LEU A 380 3.17 -26.61 -12.48
C LEU A 380 2.54 -25.92 -13.71
N LEU A 381 1.21 -26.03 -13.86
CA LEU A 381 0.48 -25.33 -14.92
C LEU A 381 0.52 -23.80 -14.74
N GLN A 382 0.40 -23.30 -13.50
CA GLN A 382 0.51 -21.87 -13.19
C GLN A 382 1.90 -21.33 -13.54
N ILE A 383 2.97 -22.08 -13.25
CA ILE A 383 4.33 -21.77 -13.70
C ILE A 383 4.39 -21.78 -15.23
N GLY A 384 3.75 -22.76 -15.88
CA GLY A 384 3.61 -22.82 -17.34
C GLY A 384 2.96 -21.56 -17.93
N PHE A 385 1.87 -21.07 -17.34
CA PHE A 385 1.22 -19.82 -17.74
C PHE A 385 2.11 -18.59 -17.53
N LEU A 386 2.87 -18.53 -16.43
CA LEU A 386 3.85 -17.48 -16.20
C LEU A 386 4.93 -17.48 -17.28
N VAL A 387 5.51 -18.65 -17.59
CA VAL A 387 6.52 -18.80 -18.64
C VAL A 387 5.96 -18.44 -20.01
N LEU A 388 4.74 -18.88 -20.32
CA LEU A 388 4.03 -18.53 -21.55
C LEU A 388 3.82 -17.01 -21.66
N SER A 389 3.40 -16.36 -20.58
CA SER A 389 3.18 -14.91 -20.56
C SER A 389 4.48 -14.13 -20.76
N TYR A 390 5.61 -14.63 -20.26
CA TYR A 390 6.94 -14.08 -20.51
C TYR A 390 7.32 -14.21 -21.99
N PHE A 391 7.11 -15.37 -22.61
CA PHE A 391 7.42 -15.59 -24.03
C PHE A 391 6.52 -14.79 -24.97
N LEU A 392 5.25 -14.61 -24.62
CA LEU A 392 4.31 -13.75 -25.35
C LEU A 392 4.62 -12.25 -25.20
N ARG A 393 5.66 -11.88 -24.42
CA ARG A 393 6.07 -10.50 -24.13
C ARG A 393 4.90 -9.64 -23.65
N MET A 394 4.12 -10.21 -22.73
CA MET A 394 2.94 -9.56 -22.16
C MET A 394 3.33 -8.27 -21.41
N HIS A 395 2.37 -7.37 -21.21
CA HIS A 395 2.61 -6.14 -20.46
C HIS A 395 3.11 -6.44 -19.05
N TRP A 396 4.02 -5.61 -18.50
CA TRP A 396 4.66 -5.86 -17.20
C TRP A 396 3.66 -6.08 -16.05
N PHE A 397 2.53 -5.35 -16.04
CA PHE A 397 1.48 -5.54 -15.03
C PHE A 397 0.85 -6.93 -15.08
N PHE A 398 0.74 -7.52 -16.28
CA PHE A 398 0.24 -8.88 -16.43
C PHE A 398 1.23 -9.91 -15.85
N ILE A 399 2.54 -9.74 -16.11
CA ILE A 399 3.59 -10.56 -15.49
C ILE A 399 3.57 -10.44 -13.96
N PHE A 400 3.36 -9.23 -13.44
CA PHE A 400 3.19 -9.01 -12.00
C PHE A 400 2.03 -9.84 -11.42
N MET A 401 0.86 -9.82 -12.07
CA MET A 401 -0.29 -10.63 -11.65
C MET A 401 -0.01 -12.13 -11.74
N GLN A 402 0.71 -12.59 -12.77
CA GLN A 402 1.11 -14.00 -12.89
C GLN A 402 2.07 -14.42 -11.77
N LEU A 403 3.01 -13.55 -11.37
CA LEU A 403 3.91 -13.79 -10.24
C LEU A 403 3.14 -13.91 -8.91
N LEU A 404 2.16 -13.03 -8.68
CA LEU A 404 1.28 -13.15 -7.53
C LEU A 404 0.44 -14.43 -7.58
N GLY A 405 -0.09 -14.79 -8.74
CA GLY A 405 -0.80 -16.05 -8.94
C GLY A 405 0.06 -17.27 -8.65
N THR A 406 1.32 -17.29 -9.11
CA THR A 406 2.26 -18.38 -8.78
C THR A 406 2.54 -18.48 -7.28
N TYR A 407 2.70 -17.34 -6.59
CA TYR A 407 2.89 -17.34 -5.15
C TYR A 407 1.63 -17.82 -4.42
N ALA A 408 0.45 -17.35 -4.82
CA ALA A 408 -0.83 -17.74 -4.20
C ALA A 408 -1.12 -19.24 -4.37
N VAL A 409 -0.92 -19.80 -5.57
CA VAL A 409 -1.08 -21.24 -5.81
C VAL A 409 -0.03 -22.03 -5.04
N GLY A 410 1.23 -21.57 -5.00
CA GLY A 410 2.28 -22.22 -4.19
C GLY A 410 1.95 -22.22 -2.70
N PHE A 411 1.43 -21.10 -2.19
CA PHE A 411 0.97 -21.00 -0.81
C PHE A 411 -0.20 -21.98 -0.55
N ALA A 412 -1.19 -22.03 -1.44
CA ALA A 412 -2.30 -22.99 -1.33
C ALA A 412 -1.84 -24.45 -1.39
N THR A 413 -0.86 -24.79 -2.23
CA THR A 413 -0.31 -26.16 -2.27
C THR A 413 0.30 -26.57 -0.95
N ILE A 414 1.05 -25.67 -0.30
CA ILE A 414 1.68 -25.94 1.00
C ILE A 414 0.62 -26.15 2.08
N LEU A 415 -0.43 -25.32 2.09
CA LEU A 415 -1.51 -25.48 3.06
C LEU A 415 -2.26 -26.81 2.90
N ASN A 416 -2.44 -27.28 1.67
CA ASN A 416 -3.16 -28.53 1.39
C ASN A 416 -2.32 -29.78 1.65
N LEU A 417 -1.01 -29.75 1.34
CA LEU A 417 -0.13 -30.91 1.54
C LEU A 417 -0.03 -31.34 3.01
N ASN A 418 -0.13 -30.39 3.92
CA ASN A 418 0.14 -30.60 5.34
C ASN A 418 -1.11 -30.53 6.22
N ASP A 419 -2.34 -30.57 5.67
CA ASP A 419 -3.59 -30.38 6.43
C ASP A 419 -3.46 -29.21 7.43
N ALA A 420 -2.95 -28.07 6.95
CA ALA A 420 -2.10 -27.15 7.72
C ALA A 420 -2.69 -26.59 9.04
N PHE A 421 -3.98 -26.74 9.31
CA PHE A 421 -4.60 -26.30 10.57
C PHE A 421 -4.59 -27.34 11.69
N LYS A 422 -4.04 -28.55 11.48
CA LYS A 422 -3.72 -29.48 12.56
C LYS A 422 -2.47 -28.99 13.31
N THR A 423 -2.50 -29.02 14.64
CA THR A 423 -1.51 -28.37 15.51
C THR A 423 -0.08 -28.87 15.30
N ASP A 424 0.09 -30.15 14.98
CA ASP A 424 1.41 -30.78 14.84
C ASP A 424 2.08 -30.43 13.48
N ASP A 425 1.28 -30.27 12.43
CA ASP A 425 1.74 -30.04 11.04
C ASP A 425 1.88 -28.55 10.68
N PHE A 426 1.38 -27.65 11.54
CA PHE A 426 1.39 -26.21 11.26
C PHE A 426 2.82 -25.61 11.25
N SER A 427 3.68 -26.08 12.15
CA SER A 427 5.08 -25.61 12.24
C SER A 427 5.88 -25.97 10.98
N GLU A 428 5.63 -27.17 10.42
CA GLU A 428 6.23 -27.63 9.17
C GLU A 428 5.70 -26.82 7.98
N SER A 429 4.39 -26.58 7.94
CA SER A 429 3.74 -25.74 6.92
C SER A 429 4.32 -24.32 6.88
N LEU A 430 4.53 -23.70 8.05
CA LEU A 430 5.19 -22.40 8.16
C LEU A 430 6.62 -22.43 7.60
N SER A 431 7.37 -23.50 7.81
CA SER A 431 8.73 -23.64 7.29
C SER A 431 8.77 -23.65 5.75
N TYR A 432 7.82 -24.35 5.12
CA TYR A 432 7.67 -24.36 3.66
C TYR A 432 7.19 -23.01 3.12
N ILE A 433 6.31 -22.30 3.83
CA ILE A 433 5.90 -20.93 3.46
C ILE A 433 7.09 -19.97 3.50
N VAL A 434 7.95 -20.08 4.52
CA VAL A 434 9.20 -19.31 4.60
C VAL A 434 10.10 -19.62 3.42
N LEU A 435 10.30 -20.91 3.07
CA LEU A 435 11.07 -21.31 1.90
C LEU A 435 10.50 -20.73 0.60
N LEU A 436 9.18 -20.79 0.41
CA LEU A 436 8.49 -20.20 -0.75
C LEU A 436 8.76 -18.70 -0.86
N LYS A 437 8.65 -17.95 0.24
CA LYS A 437 8.96 -16.52 0.29
C LYS A 437 10.41 -16.24 -0.15
N TYR A 438 11.37 -16.99 0.39
CA TYR A 438 12.78 -16.81 0.05
C TYR A 438 13.12 -17.20 -1.39
N LEU A 439 12.42 -18.17 -2.00
CA LEU A 439 12.54 -18.47 -3.43
C LEU A 439 12.21 -17.23 -4.29
N PHE A 440 11.17 -16.47 -3.94
CA PHE A 440 10.86 -15.21 -4.61
C PHE A 440 11.90 -14.11 -4.32
N PHE A 441 12.45 -14.05 -3.10
CA PHE A 441 13.50 -13.08 -2.77
C PHE A 441 14.80 -13.29 -3.56
N VAL A 442 15.11 -14.52 -3.99
CA VAL A 442 16.24 -14.78 -4.90
C VAL A 442 16.09 -14.04 -6.23
N LEU A 443 14.87 -13.75 -6.69
CA LEU A 443 14.65 -12.97 -7.91
C LEU A 443 15.22 -11.54 -7.82
N VAL A 444 15.32 -10.96 -6.61
CA VAL A 444 16.01 -9.67 -6.40
C VAL A 444 17.50 -9.79 -6.73
N LEU A 445 18.14 -10.89 -6.32
CA LEU A 445 19.56 -11.12 -6.58
C LEU A 445 19.83 -11.30 -8.08
N CYS A 446 18.86 -11.85 -8.80
CA CYS A 446 18.92 -12.06 -10.25
C CYS A 446 18.31 -10.92 -11.08
N ILE A 447 17.93 -9.79 -10.47
CA ILE A 447 17.15 -8.72 -11.14
C ILE A 447 17.86 -8.19 -12.40
N SER A 448 19.19 -8.18 -12.41
CA SER A 448 20.03 -7.72 -13.53
C SER A 448 19.84 -8.56 -14.80
N LYS A 449 19.51 -9.84 -14.65
CA LYS A 449 19.34 -10.80 -15.75
C LYS A 449 17.93 -10.76 -16.35
N ILE A 450 16.97 -10.12 -15.67
CA ILE A 450 15.57 -10.09 -16.10
C ILE A 450 15.38 -9.04 -17.19
N MET A 451 15.04 -9.50 -18.38
CA MET A 451 14.76 -8.68 -19.56
C MET A 451 13.35 -8.97 -20.09
N PRO A 452 12.62 -7.96 -20.62
CA PRO A 452 12.94 -6.53 -20.65
C PRO A 452 12.95 -5.87 -19.26
N SER A 453 13.59 -4.71 -19.14
CA SER A 453 13.71 -3.94 -17.88
C SER A 453 12.37 -3.61 -17.21
N GLN A 454 11.28 -3.59 -17.99
CA GLN A 454 9.92 -3.41 -17.45
C GLN A 454 9.50 -4.56 -16.53
N TYR A 455 10.02 -5.78 -16.73
CA TYR A 455 9.70 -6.93 -15.87
C TYR A 455 10.48 -6.94 -14.55
N GLN A 456 11.55 -6.14 -14.46
CA GLN A 456 12.17 -5.87 -13.16
C GLN A 456 11.13 -5.20 -12.25
N ARG A 457 10.27 -4.34 -12.81
CA ARG A 457 9.21 -3.69 -12.04
C ARG A 457 8.21 -4.68 -11.48
N SER A 458 7.78 -5.65 -12.29
CA SER A 458 6.80 -6.65 -11.87
C SER A 458 7.33 -7.54 -10.76
N VAL A 459 8.60 -7.94 -10.83
CA VAL A 459 9.26 -8.76 -9.81
C VAL A 459 9.35 -8.02 -8.49
N LEU A 460 9.86 -6.78 -8.50
CA LEU A 460 9.99 -5.98 -7.29
C LEU A 460 8.64 -5.67 -6.65
N LEU A 461 7.61 -5.38 -7.46
CA LEU A 461 6.26 -5.12 -6.95
C LEU A 461 5.62 -6.41 -6.39
N ALA A 462 5.83 -7.56 -7.02
CA ALA A 462 5.40 -8.86 -6.48
C ALA A 462 6.04 -9.14 -5.12
N ILE A 463 7.33 -8.91 -4.98
CA ILE A 463 8.05 -9.12 -3.72
C ILE A 463 7.52 -8.21 -2.61
N LEU A 464 7.29 -6.92 -2.90
CA LEU A 464 6.69 -6.00 -1.92
C LEU A 464 5.31 -6.48 -1.46
N MET A 465 4.48 -7.00 -2.36
CA MET A 465 3.18 -7.56 -2.02
C MET A 465 3.27 -8.88 -1.24
N ILE A 466 4.24 -9.75 -1.57
CA ILE A 466 4.51 -10.99 -0.84
C ILE A 466 4.94 -10.69 0.59
N ILE A 467 5.80 -9.69 0.79
CA ILE A 467 6.22 -9.22 2.13
C ILE A 467 5.01 -8.76 2.95
N LEU A 468 4.15 -7.91 2.36
CA LEU A 468 2.95 -7.45 3.04
C LEU A 468 1.99 -8.60 3.39
N TYR A 469 1.81 -9.53 2.45
CA TYR A 469 0.98 -10.69 2.66
C TYR A 469 1.52 -11.60 3.76
N SER A 470 2.83 -11.90 3.77
CA SER A 470 3.42 -12.79 4.78
C SER A 470 3.28 -12.24 6.19
N VAL A 471 3.54 -10.93 6.37
CA VAL A 471 3.41 -10.28 7.67
C VAL A 471 1.95 -10.21 8.12
N PHE A 472 1.03 -9.91 7.20
CA PHE A 472 -0.40 -9.93 7.50
C PHE A 472 -0.88 -11.35 7.87
N PHE A 473 -0.42 -12.38 7.16
CA PHE A 473 -0.77 -13.77 7.45
C PHE A 473 -0.27 -14.19 8.83
N GLU A 474 0.99 -13.93 9.17
CA GLU A 474 1.54 -14.21 10.51
C GLU A 474 0.78 -13.47 11.61
N PHE A 475 0.43 -12.20 11.37
CA PHE A 475 -0.39 -11.41 12.29
C PHE A 475 -1.78 -12.03 12.52
N VAL A 476 -2.45 -12.47 11.45
CA VAL A 476 -3.78 -13.09 11.51
C VAL A 476 -3.73 -14.42 12.26
N VAL A 477 -2.78 -15.28 11.90
CA VAL A 477 -2.56 -16.58 12.54
C VAL A 477 -2.33 -16.41 14.03
N SER A 478 -1.37 -15.56 14.41
CA SER A 478 -0.96 -15.42 15.81
C SER A 478 -2.07 -14.83 16.68
N ASN A 479 -2.83 -13.85 16.19
CA ASN A 479 -3.74 -13.08 17.03
C ASN A 479 -5.20 -13.54 16.93
N PHE A 480 -5.63 -14.10 15.81
CA PHE A 480 -7.03 -14.51 15.60
C PHE A 480 -7.20 -16.02 15.62
N ILE A 481 -6.24 -16.79 15.10
CA ILE A 481 -6.32 -18.26 15.06
C ILE A 481 -5.73 -18.86 16.34
N GLY A 482 -4.81 -18.15 17.01
CA GLY A 482 -4.23 -18.57 18.29
C GLY A 482 -3.18 -19.69 18.17
N LEU A 483 -2.74 -20.01 16.95
CA LEU A 483 -1.66 -20.96 16.70
C LEU A 483 -0.31 -20.31 17.00
N ALA A 484 0.49 -20.96 17.82
CA ALA A 484 1.85 -20.50 18.11
C ALA A 484 2.69 -20.59 16.83
N VAL A 485 3.13 -19.44 16.33
CA VAL A 485 4.04 -19.35 15.20
C VAL A 485 5.44 -19.75 15.67
N GLN A 486 5.73 -21.05 15.62
CA GLN A 486 7.06 -21.59 15.91
C GLN A 486 7.79 -21.82 14.59
N HIS A 487 8.87 -21.07 14.38
CA HIS A 487 9.69 -21.23 13.20
C HIS A 487 10.87 -22.16 13.47
N HIS A 488 11.20 -22.95 12.45
CA HIS A 488 12.43 -23.73 12.47
C HIS A 488 13.63 -22.77 12.48
N SER A 489 14.40 -22.77 13.57
CA SER A 489 15.45 -21.77 13.85
C SER A 489 16.48 -21.66 12.73
N VAL A 490 16.87 -22.79 12.14
CA VAL A 490 17.84 -22.84 11.03
C VAL A 490 17.32 -22.11 9.80
N LEU A 491 16.05 -22.30 9.43
CA LEU A 491 15.47 -21.63 8.26
C LEU A 491 15.21 -20.16 8.54
N PHE A 492 14.69 -19.85 9.73
CA PHE A 492 14.32 -18.50 10.13
C PHE A 492 15.52 -17.55 10.18
N TYR A 493 16.66 -18.01 10.70
CA TYR A 493 17.87 -17.18 10.78
C TYR A 493 18.86 -17.44 9.64
N GLY A 494 18.97 -18.68 9.17
CA GLY A 494 19.96 -19.06 8.15
C GLY A 494 19.65 -18.50 6.76
N LEU A 495 18.39 -18.56 6.30
CA LEU A 495 18.00 -18.00 5.00
C LEU A 495 18.28 -16.48 4.89
N PRO A 496 17.90 -15.63 5.87
CA PRO A 496 18.28 -14.22 5.86
C PRO A 496 19.79 -13.99 5.78
N VAL A 497 20.59 -14.73 6.56
CA VAL A 497 22.06 -14.61 6.56
C VAL A 497 22.65 -14.95 5.19
N ILE A 498 22.21 -16.06 4.59
CA ILE A 498 22.63 -16.48 3.26
C ILE A 498 22.23 -15.41 2.23
N TRP A 499 20.99 -14.93 2.28
CA TRP A 499 20.53 -13.91 1.34
C TRP A 499 21.31 -12.60 1.49
N PHE A 500 21.54 -12.14 2.72
CA PHE A 500 22.31 -10.92 3.01
C PHE A 500 23.75 -11.01 2.52
N THR A 501 24.43 -12.11 2.81
CA THR A 501 25.82 -12.33 2.37
C THR A 501 25.94 -12.36 0.84
N LEU A 502 25.01 -13.03 0.16
CA LEU A 502 24.92 -13.01 -1.31
C LEU A 502 24.66 -11.60 -1.85
N PHE A 503 23.72 -10.86 -1.25
CA PHE A 503 23.41 -9.49 -1.67
C PHE A 503 24.62 -8.55 -1.53
N VAL A 504 25.32 -8.62 -0.39
CA VAL A 504 26.54 -7.87 -0.14
C VAL A 504 27.60 -8.21 -1.19
N CYS A 505 27.85 -9.50 -1.41
CA CYS A 505 28.86 -9.99 -2.34
C CYS A 505 28.61 -9.52 -3.78
N LEU A 506 27.36 -9.63 -4.23
CA LEU A 506 26.97 -9.31 -5.61
C LEU A 506 26.90 -7.80 -5.87
N PHE A 507 26.47 -6.99 -4.90
CA PHE A 507 26.13 -5.58 -5.15
C PHE A 507 26.90 -4.56 -4.33
N LEU A 508 27.27 -4.85 -3.07
CA LEU A 508 27.73 -3.82 -2.12
C LEU A 508 29.24 -3.81 -1.87
N LEU A 509 29.96 -4.92 -2.05
CA LEU A 509 31.41 -4.99 -1.78
C LEU A 509 32.23 -3.93 -2.52
N LYS A 510 31.79 -3.54 -3.73
CA LYS A 510 32.47 -2.52 -4.55
C LYS A 510 32.00 -1.09 -4.25
N GLN A 511 30.91 -0.92 -3.51
CA GLN A 511 30.31 0.39 -3.22
C GLN A 511 30.67 0.91 -1.82
N LEU A 512 30.96 0.02 -0.87
CA LEU A 512 31.06 0.35 0.55
C LEU A 512 32.46 0.09 1.10
N ASN A 513 32.96 1.00 1.94
CA ASN A 513 34.17 0.77 2.73
C ASN A 513 33.90 -0.26 3.85
N ILE A 514 34.96 -0.88 4.36
CA ILE A 514 34.91 -1.91 5.40
C ILE A 514 34.16 -1.44 6.66
N TYR A 515 34.31 -0.17 7.07
CA TYR A 515 33.57 0.38 8.21
C TYR A 515 32.06 0.48 7.95
N ALA A 516 31.65 0.93 6.76
CA ALA A 516 30.24 0.97 6.38
C ALA A 516 29.66 -0.43 6.27
N LEU A 517 30.46 -1.41 5.81
CA LEU A 517 30.06 -2.81 5.75
C LEU A 517 29.87 -3.40 7.15
N ILE A 518 30.76 -3.10 8.11
CA ILE A 518 30.61 -3.53 9.51
C ILE A 518 29.31 -2.98 10.10
N ILE A 519 29.02 -1.68 9.94
CA ILE A 519 27.77 -1.10 10.43
C ILE A 519 26.55 -1.74 9.74
N LEU A 520 26.62 -1.96 8.43
CA LEU A 520 25.55 -2.61 7.68
C LEU A 520 25.31 -4.04 8.16
N THR A 521 26.38 -4.80 8.45
CA THR A 521 26.28 -6.16 8.98
C THR A 521 25.66 -6.15 10.38
N ALA A 522 26.08 -5.24 11.27
CA ALA A 522 25.46 -5.08 12.59
C ALA A 522 23.98 -4.73 12.46
N PHE A 523 23.63 -3.81 11.58
CA PHE A 523 22.25 -3.44 11.28
C PHE A 523 21.40 -4.62 10.77
N ALA A 524 21.92 -5.37 9.80
CA ALA A 524 21.25 -6.57 9.29
C ALA A 524 21.09 -7.63 10.38
N THR A 525 22.09 -7.86 11.23
CA THR A 525 22.01 -8.83 12.32
C THR A 525 20.91 -8.49 13.32
N VAL A 526 20.71 -7.20 13.65
CA VAL A 526 19.60 -6.77 14.52
C VAL A 526 18.26 -7.17 13.90
N PHE A 527 18.03 -6.88 12.63
CA PHE A 527 16.78 -7.26 11.97
C PHE A 527 16.60 -8.77 11.82
N ILE A 528 17.67 -9.52 11.61
CA ILE A 528 17.60 -10.98 11.55
C ILE A 528 17.21 -11.55 12.92
N VAL A 529 17.83 -11.09 14.00
CA VAL A 529 17.54 -11.54 15.37
C VAL A 529 16.09 -11.26 15.76
N TYR A 530 15.58 -10.07 15.41
CA TYR A 530 14.20 -9.68 15.72
C TYR A 530 13.16 -10.17 14.70
N GLY A 531 13.57 -10.83 13.60
CA GLY A 531 12.65 -11.38 12.61
C GLY A 531 12.07 -10.36 11.63
N TYR A 532 12.74 -9.24 11.39
CA TYR A 532 12.29 -8.14 10.52
C TYR A 532 13.21 -7.89 9.33
N PHE A 533 13.85 -8.95 8.83
CA PHE A 533 14.82 -8.87 7.74
C PHE A 533 14.22 -8.31 6.45
N GLU A 534 12.90 -8.44 6.26
CA GLU A 534 12.15 -7.88 5.15
C GLU A 534 12.35 -6.37 5.01
N ILE A 535 12.57 -5.64 6.11
CA ILE A 535 12.89 -4.20 6.08
C ILE A 535 14.15 -3.94 5.24
N PHE A 536 15.18 -4.79 5.37
CA PHE A 536 16.41 -4.69 4.58
C PHE A 536 16.15 -4.89 3.08
N ILE A 537 15.29 -5.86 2.74
CA ILE A 537 14.90 -6.13 1.36
C ILE A 537 14.14 -4.91 0.80
N VAL A 538 13.20 -4.35 1.54
CA VAL A 538 12.45 -3.16 1.11
C VAL A 538 13.37 -1.94 0.94
N LEU A 539 14.36 -1.74 1.82
CA LEU A 539 15.38 -0.69 1.66
C LEU A 539 16.21 -0.89 0.38
N SER A 540 16.55 -2.14 0.05
CA SER A 540 17.25 -2.48 -1.18
C SER A 540 16.38 -2.14 -2.41
N ILE A 541 15.09 -2.49 -2.39
CA ILE A 541 14.13 -2.16 -3.45
C ILE A 541 13.96 -0.64 -3.59
N LEU A 542 13.93 0.09 -2.47
CA LEU A 542 13.87 1.56 -2.45
C LEU A 542 15.09 2.19 -3.13
N ALA A 543 16.30 1.69 -2.87
CA ALA A 543 17.52 2.15 -3.53
C ALA A 543 17.43 2.00 -5.07
N TRP A 544 16.94 0.86 -5.54
CA TRP A 544 16.70 0.63 -6.97
C TRP A 544 15.68 1.61 -7.55
N ALA A 545 14.57 1.84 -6.84
CA ALA A 545 13.50 2.72 -7.29
C ALA A 545 13.97 4.18 -7.44
N ILE A 546 14.79 4.65 -6.50
CA ILE A 546 15.37 6.00 -6.54
C ILE A 546 16.31 6.13 -7.75
N GLN A 547 17.16 5.14 -8.00
CA GLN A 547 18.11 5.16 -9.12
C GLN A 547 17.40 5.16 -10.48
N ARG A 548 16.40 4.30 -10.64
CA ARG A 548 15.60 4.20 -11.87
C ARG A 548 14.54 5.29 -11.99
N GLN A 549 14.41 6.16 -10.99
CA GLN A 549 13.37 7.19 -10.87
C GLN A 549 11.95 6.61 -11.04
N ASP A 550 11.76 5.39 -10.53
CA ASP A 550 10.51 4.66 -10.64
C ASP A 550 9.56 5.06 -9.51
N LYS A 551 8.62 5.96 -9.83
CA LYS A 551 7.67 6.51 -8.86
C LYS A 551 6.74 5.46 -8.27
N LEU A 552 6.40 4.41 -9.02
CA LEU A 552 5.47 3.38 -8.55
C LEU A 552 6.13 2.54 -7.47
N ILE A 553 7.29 1.97 -7.76
CA ILE A 553 8.00 1.11 -6.80
C ILE A 553 8.50 1.92 -5.61
N TYR A 554 8.90 3.19 -5.84
CA TYR A 554 9.20 4.11 -4.75
C TYR A 554 8.01 4.30 -3.82
N GLY A 555 6.81 4.56 -4.36
CA GLY A 555 5.59 4.69 -3.55
C GLY A 555 5.27 3.41 -2.77
N PHE A 556 5.25 2.26 -3.45
CA PHE A 556 4.94 0.97 -2.83
C PHE A 556 5.97 0.52 -1.79
N SER A 557 7.26 0.82 -1.99
CA SER A 557 8.30 0.50 -1.00
C SER A 557 8.15 1.35 0.27
N LEU A 558 7.86 2.64 0.14
CA LEU A 558 7.56 3.50 1.29
C LEU A 558 6.31 3.03 2.05
N THR A 559 5.22 2.71 1.34
CA THR A 559 4.02 2.18 2.00
C THR A 559 4.30 0.84 2.68
N CYS A 560 5.08 -0.03 2.04
CA CYS A 560 5.50 -1.30 2.61
C CYS A 560 6.30 -1.11 3.91
N LEU A 561 7.27 -0.18 3.94
CA LEU A 561 7.99 0.18 5.17
C LEU A 561 7.05 0.64 6.28
N VAL A 562 6.10 1.53 5.97
CA VAL A 562 5.12 2.03 6.96
C VAL A 562 4.27 0.88 7.51
N PHE A 563 3.77 -0.01 6.65
CA PHE A 563 2.98 -1.16 7.09
C PHE A 563 3.81 -2.15 7.92
N LEU A 564 5.04 -2.46 7.50
CA LEU A 564 5.94 -3.33 8.27
C LEU A 564 6.15 -2.78 9.68
N LEU A 565 6.51 -1.49 9.80
CA LEU A 565 6.66 -0.82 11.09
C LEU A 565 5.35 -0.81 11.89
N GLY A 566 4.20 -0.67 11.22
CA GLY A 566 2.88 -0.79 11.83
C GLY A 566 2.60 -2.19 12.40
N PHE A 567 2.93 -3.26 11.67
CA PHE A 567 2.75 -4.63 12.18
C PHE A 567 3.69 -4.96 13.34
N LEU A 568 4.89 -4.36 13.38
CA LEU A 568 5.77 -4.45 14.56
C LEU A 568 5.04 -4.04 15.84
N TYR A 569 4.27 -2.95 15.76
CA TYR A 569 3.49 -2.47 16.90
C TYR A 569 2.47 -3.49 17.40
N TYR A 570 1.75 -4.10 16.47
CA TYR A 570 0.65 -5.02 16.79
C TYR A 570 1.09 -6.47 17.07
N ASN A 571 2.38 -6.79 17.02
CA ASN A 571 2.87 -8.11 17.42
C ASN A 571 2.87 -8.27 18.95
N LEU A 572 1.83 -8.88 19.52
CA LEU A 572 1.62 -8.99 20.98
C LEU A 572 2.67 -9.84 21.72
N GLN A 573 3.45 -10.66 21.02
CA GLN A 573 4.44 -11.55 21.64
C GLN A 573 5.68 -10.82 22.17
N ILE A 574 5.93 -9.60 21.68
CA ILE A 574 7.10 -8.80 22.05
C ILE A 574 6.64 -7.66 22.94
N THR A 575 7.31 -7.50 24.08
CA THR A 575 7.03 -6.39 24.99
C THR A 575 7.24 -5.07 24.28
N PHE A 576 6.40 -4.07 24.58
CA PHE A 576 6.52 -2.77 23.95
C PHE A 576 7.87 -2.09 24.24
N LEU A 577 8.54 -2.39 25.36
CA LEU A 577 9.90 -1.92 25.63
C LEU A 577 10.90 -2.42 24.60
N VAL A 578 10.87 -3.73 24.32
CA VAL A 578 11.77 -4.36 23.35
C VAL A 578 11.50 -3.84 21.95
N LYS A 579 10.22 -3.63 21.57
CA LYS A 579 9.85 -2.99 20.31
C LYS A 579 10.39 -1.57 20.19
N SER A 580 10.21 -0.76 21.24
CA SER A 580 10.72 0.61 21.26
C SER A 580 12.24 0.64 21.13
N ALA A 581 12.94 -0.18 21.93
CA ALA A 581 14.41 -0.26 21.89
C ALA A 581 14.92 -0.74 20.52
N SER A 582 14.32 -1.79 19.94
CA SER A 582 14.75 -2.31 18.64
C SER A 582 14.57 -1.28 17.52
N ILE A 583 13.45 -0.57 17.49
CA ILE A 583 13.18 0.51 16.51
C ILE A 583 14.14 1.68 16.72
N PHE A 584 14.41 2.06 17.98
CA PHE A 584 15.34 3.14 18.33
C PHE A 584 16.76 2.83 17.86
N PHE A 585 17.30 1.65 18.21
CA PHE A 585 18.64 1.24 17.78
C PHE A 585 18.74 1.08 16.25
N SER A 586 17.68 0.58 15.61
CA SER A 586 17.59 0.52 14.14
C SER A 586 17.69 1.91 13.52
N GLY A 587 16.97 2.90 14.07
CA GLY A 587 17.06 4.29 13.67
C GLY A 587 18.47 4.86 13.80
N LEU A 588 19.14 4.63 14.94
CA LEU A 588 20.53 5.05 15.16
C LEU A 588 21.50 4.41 14.17
N SER A 589 21.38 3.12 13.91
CA SER A 589 22.26 2.42 12.95
C SER A 589 22.07 2.92 11.52
N ILE A 590 20.84 3.25 11.10
CA ILE A 590 20.57 3.84 9.79
C ILE A 590 21.20 5.24 9.68
N LEU A 591 21.12 6.05 10.74
CA LEU A 591 21.77 7.36 10.76
C LEU A 591 23.30 7.26 10.72
N ALA A 592 23.89 6.30 11.45
CA ALA A 592 25.32 6.03 11.41
C ALA A 592 25.78 5.59 10.00
N LEU A 593 25.00 4.72 9.36
CA LEU A 593 25.24 4.30 7.98
C LEU A 593 25.15 5.49 7.01
N ALA A 594 24.11 6.31 7.11
CA ALA A 594 23.93 7.50 6.28
C ALA A 594 25.09 8.50 6.45
N TYR A 595 25.56 8.71 7.68
CA TYR A 595 26.71 9.57 7.97
C TYR A 595 28.01 9.06 7.32
N LEU A 596 28.30 7.77 7.45
CA LEU A 596 29.48 7.17 6.83
C LEU A 596 29.43 7.25 5.30
N LEU A 597 28.27 6.96 4.71
CA LEU A 597 28.07 7.06 3.26
C LEU A 597 28.25 8.50 2.75
N ASN A 598 27.74 9.48 3.48
CA ASN A 598 27.89 10.90 3.11
C ASN A 598 29.35 11.38 3.22
N LYS A 599 30.11 10.86 4.20
CA LYS A 599 31.54 11.18 4.30
C LYS A 599 32.33 10.68 3.09
N LEU A 600 31.93 9.55 2.52
CA LEU A 600 32.55 8.93 1.35
C LEU A 600 32.25 9.70 0.05
N SER A 601 31.00 10.11 -0.20
CA SER A 601 30.67 10.91 -1.39
C SER A 601 31.47 12.23 -1.42
N MET A 602 31.64 12.86 -0.26
CA MET A 602 32.44 14.08 -0.10
C MET A 602 33.96 13.87 -0.26
N THR A 603 34.46 12.63 -0.19
CA THR A 603 35.88 12.31 -0.46
C THR A 603 36.14 11.96 -1.91
N GLU A 604 35.18 11.35 -2.61
CA GLU A 604 35.27 11.09 -4.07
C GLU A 604 35.24 12.39 -4.89
N GLU A 605 34.49 13.42 -4.47
CA GLU A 605 34.49 14.74 -5.13
C GLU A 605 35.78 15.57 -4.93
N ARG A 606 36.67 15.16 -4.02
CA ARG A 606 37.92 15.88 -3.71
C ARG A 606 39.17 15.35 -4.41
N ILE A 607 39.03 14.35 -5.28
CA ILE A 607 40.14 13.85 -6.09
C ILE A 607 40.02 14.52 -7.47
N PRO A 608 40.99 15.39 -7.87
CA PRO A 608 40.94 16.10 -9.15
C PRO A 608 41.05 15.18 -10.37
#